data_AF-A0A6P1MCQ8-F1
#
_entry.id   AF-A0A6P1MCQ8-F1
#
_cell.length_a   1.000
_cell.length_b   1.000
_cell.length_c   1.000
_cell.angle_alpha   90.00
_cell.angle_beta   90.00
_cell.angle_gamma   90.00
#
_symmetry.space_group_name_H-M   'P 1'
#
loop_
_entity.id
_entity.type
_entity.pdbx_description
1 polymer ?
#
loop_
_entity_poly.entity_id
_entity_poly.type
_entity_poly.pdbx_seq_one_letter_code
_entity_poly.pdbx_strand_id
1 'polypeptide(L)' 'MEAKIIAVADTVEAINSFRPYRQALGMSVAIDEIKEGAGNIYDRNIVNICVDLIENENFLFS' A
#
# COMPACT_ATOMS: atom_id res chain seq x y z
N MET A 1 -0.49 -17.03 -4.27
CA MET A 1 -1.38 -15.85 -4.37
C MET A 1 -1.09 -14.90 -3.22
N GLU A 2 -1.06 -15.44 -2.00
CA GLU A 2 -0.72 -14.87 -0.70
C GLU A 2 0.52 -13.97 -0.74
N ALA A 3 1.62 -14.42 -1.38
CA ALA A 3 2.85 -13.62 -1.48
C ALA A 3 2.65 -12.28 -2.22
N LYS A 4 1.74 -12.22 -3.20
CA LYS A 4 1.43 -10.98 -3.91
C LYS A 4 0.62 -10.01 -3.05
N ILE A 5 -0.25 -10.53 -2.18
CA ILE A 5 -1.02 -9.75 -1.21
C ILE A 5 -0.06 -9.16 -0.17
N ILE A 6 0.83 -9.99 0.36
CA ILE A 6 1.85 -9.56 1.34
C ILE A 6 2.75 -8.48 0.74
N ALA A 7 3.19 -8.62 -0.51
CA ALA A 7 4.05 -7.62 -1.16
C ALA A 7 3.40 -6.23 -1.24
N VAL A 8 2.11 -6.15 -1.58
CA VAL A 8 1.36 -4.89 -1.60
C VAL A 8 1.20 -4.35 -0.17
N ALA A 9 0.80 -5.19 0.78
CA ALA A 9 0.59 -4.79 2.17
C ALA A 9 1.89 -4.29 2.84
N ASP A 10 3.01 -4.99 2.67
CA ASP A 10 4.33 -4.63 3.22
C ASP A 10 4.83 -3.29 2.65
N THR A 11 4.57 -3.02 1.36
CA THR A 11 4.91 -1.74 0.74
C THR A 11 4.12 -0.59 1.36
N VAL A 12 2.81 -0.77 1.49
CA VAL A 12 1.92 0.25 2.06
C VAL A 12 2.26 0.51 3.54
N GLU A 13 2.52 -0.56 4.31
CA GLU A 13 2.96 -0.45 5.69
C GLU A 13 4.30 0.28 5.77
N ALA A 14 5.30 -0.13 5.00
CA ALA A 14 6.62 0.50 5.02
C ALA A 14 6.55 2.01 4.78
N ILE A 15 5.72 2.48 3.83
CA ILE A 15 5.51 3.90 3.49
C ILE A 15 4.81 4.67 4.62
N ASN A 16 3.84 4.04 5.29
CA ASN A 16 3.09 4.63 6.39
C ASN A 16 3.74 4.53 7.77
N SER A 17 4.70 3.61 7.97
CA SER A 17 5.36 3.44 9.26
C SER A 17 6.44 4.50 9.49
N PHE A 18 6.43 5.09 10.69
CA PHE A 18 7.57 5.86 11.19
C PHE A 18 8.76 4.93 11.42
N ARG A 19 9.91 5.25 10.82
CA ARG A 19 11.18 4.57 11.06
C ARG A 19 12.15 5.58 11.70
N PRO A 20 13.15 5.14 12.51
CA PRO A 20 14.04 6.03 13.26
C PRO A 20 14.69 7.17 12.44
N TYR A 21 14.81 7.01 11.13
CA TYR A 21 15.41 7.96 10.20
C TYR A 21 14.48 8.39 9.05
N ARG A 22 13.23 7.94 9.02
CA ARG A 22 12.25 8.26 7.97
C ARG A 22 10.87 8.47 8.58
N GLN A 23 10.34 9.68 8.45
CA GLN A 23 8.96 9.94 8.82
C GLN A 23 8.01 9.18 7.90
N ALA A 24 6.83 8.85 8.41
CA ALA A 24 5.75 8.33 7.59
C ALA A 24 5.43 9.33 6.47
N LEU A 25 5.34 8.84 5.22
CA LEU A 25 5.00 9.69 4.08
C LEU A 25 3.49 9.86 3.92
N GLY A 26 2.71 9.00 4.58
CA GLY A 26 1.26 9.04 4.61
C GLY A 26 0.61 8.18 3.53
N MET A 27 -0.71 8.02 3.68
CA MET A 27 -1.47 7.05 2.91
C MET A 27 -1.55 7.39 1.43
N SER A 28 -1.65 8.68 1.07
CA SER A 28 -1.69 9.11 -0.33
C SER A 28 -0.46 8.66 -1.10
N VAL A 29 0.73 8.83 -0.50
CA VAL A 29 2.00 8.41 -1.11
C VAL A 29 2.06 6.89 -1.27
N ALA A 30 1.53 6.14 -0.31
CA ALA A 30 1.47 4.68 -0.40
C ALA A 30 0.56 4.20 -1.54
N ILE A 31 -0.61 4.84 -1.70
CA ILE A 31 -1.57 4.57 -2.78
C ILE A 31 -0.94 4.86 -4.15
N ASP A 32 -0.27 6.01 -4.28
CA ASP A 32 0.36 6.40 -5.54
C ASP A 32 1.46 5.39 -5.95
N GLU A 33 2.33 4.99 -5.02
CA GLU A 33 3.39 4.00 -5.28
C GLU A 33 2.84 2.67 -5.81
N ILE A 34 1.82 2.11 -5.14
CA ILE A 34 1.27 0.81 -5.56
C ILE A 34 0.50 0.91 -6.88
N LYS A 35 -0.11 2.07 -7.18
CA LYS A 35 -0.79 2.34 -8.46
C LYS A 35 0.20 2.48 -9.61
N GLU A 36 1.33 3.16 -9.40
CA GLU A 36 2.40 3.26 -10.40
C GLU A 36 2.99 1.87 -10.73
N GLY A 37 3.09 1.00 -9.73
CA GLY A 37 3.57 -0.37 -9.91
C GLY A 37 2.54 -1.39 -10.45
N ALA A 38 1.27 -1.00 -10.60
CA ALA A 38 0.16 -1.93 -10.85
C ALA A 38 0.17 -2.56 -12.25
N GLY A 39 0.29 -3.88 -12.30
CA GLY A 39 0.37 -4.67 -13.53
C GLY A 39 1.81 -4.86 -14.05
N ASN A 40 2.81 -4.36 -13.31
CA ASN A 40 4.23 -4.62 -13.57
C ASN A 40 4.87 -5.34 -12.38
N ILE A 41 5.07 -4.63 -11.27
CA ILE A 41 5.66 -5.16 -10.04
C ILE A 41 4.60 -5.69 -9.07
N TYR A 42 3.38 -5.17 -9.13
CA TYR A 42 2.25 -5.60 -8.33
C TYR A 42 1.13 -6.19 -9.19
N ASP A 43 0.35 -7.09 -8.62
CA ASP A 43 -0.84 -7.61 -9.26
C ASP A 43 -1.94 -6.54 -9.26
N ARG A 44 -2.40 -6.15 -10.44
CA ARG A 44 -3.37 -5.06 -10.62
C ARG A 44 -4.67 -5.30 -9.85
N ASN A 45 -5.14 -6.54 -9.75
CA ASN A 45 -6.38 -6.84 -9.03
C ASN A 45 -6.20 -6.63 -7.53
N ILE A 46 -5.04 -7.00 -6.99
CA ILE A 46 -4.71 -6.83 -5.57
C ILE A 46 -4.56 -5.34 -5.23
N VAL A 47 -3.89 -4.57 -6.09
CA VAL A 47 -3.77 -3.11 -5.91
C VAL A 47 -5.14 -2.45 -5.87
N ASN A 48 -6.03 -2.77 -6.83
CA ASN A 48 -7.37 -2.18 -6.86
C ASN A 48 -8.15 -2.49 -5.58
N ILE A 49 -8.15 -3.74 -5.12
CA ILE A 49 -8.81 -4.13 -3.87
C ILE A 49 -8.20 -3.39 -2.68
N CYS A 50 -6.88 -3.27 -2.61
CA CYS A 50 -6.19 -2.59 -1.52
C CYS A 50 -6.54 -1.09 -1.48
N VAL A 51 -6.56 -0.42 -2.63
CA VAL A 51 -6.96 1.00 -2.74
C VAL A 51 -8.42 1.17 -2.34
N ASP A 52 -9.31 0.32 -2.85
CA ASP A 52 -10.74 0.38 -2.53
C ASP A 52 -10.99 0.21 -1.02
N LEU A 53 -10.26 -0.69 -0.36
CA LEU A 53 -10.33 -0.89 1.10
C LEU A 53 -9.86 0.36 1.85
N ILE A 54 -8.75 0.96 1.43
CA ILE A 54 -8.16 2.11 2.10
C ILE A 54 -9.05 3.35 1.96
N GLU A 55 -9.56 3.61 0.77
CA GLU A 55 -10.34 4.81 0.47
C GLU A 55 -11.80 4.71 0.95
N ASN A 56 -12.42 3.53 0.92
CA ASN A 56 -13.84 3.37 1.22
C ASN A 56 -14.14 2.81 2.62
N GLU A 57 -13.22 2.08 3.26
CA GLU A 57 -13.46 1.44 4.56
C GLU A 57 -12.80 2.16 5.75
N ASN A 58 -12.33 3.41 5.58
CA ASN A 58 -11.66 4.19 6.63
C ASN A 58 -10.52 3.42 7.30
N PHE A 59 -9.71 2.71 6.50
CA PHE A 59 -8.59 1.96 7.03
C PHE A 59 -7.52 2.90 7.61
N LEU A 60 -7.23 2.75 8.90
CA LEU A 60 -6.20 3.51 9.61
C LEU A 60 -5.12 2.55 10.11
N PHE A 61 -3.86 2.81 9.72
CA PHE A 61 -2.72 2.19 10.39
C PHE A 61 -2.56 2.81 11.78
N SER A 62 -2.46 1.96 12.81
CA SER A 62 -2.26 2.35 14.23
C SER A 62 -0.79 2.33 14.61
#